data_AF-A0A849EZQ0-F1
#
_entry.id   AF-A0A849EZQ0-F1
#
_cell.length_a   1.000
_cell.length_b   1.000
_cell.length_c   1.000
_cell.angle_alpha   90.00
_cell.angle_beta   90.00
_cell.angle_gamma   90.00
#
_symmetry.space_group_name_H-M   'P 1'
#
loop_
_entity.id
_entity.type
_entity.pdbx_description
1 polymer ?
#
loop_
_entity_poly.entity_id
_entity_poly.type
_entity_poly.pdbx_seq_one_letter_code
_entity_poly.pdbx_strand_id
1 'polypeptide(L)'
;YVPISQRPLVGNRGLIYTKGIGEIPFLQMATFSIWRDKTTLMDFAYNSKEHQKAIQKTRQLDWYREELFSRFQPYRSVGSWNGKNPLPELNN
;
A
#
# COMPACT_ATOMS: atom_id res chain seq x y z
N TYR A 1 1.09 -7.85 12.93
CA TYR A 1 1.91 -6.66 12.63
C TYR A 1 1.46 -5.93 11.37
N VAL A 2 0.77 -6.58 10.43
CA VAL A 2 0.20 -5.95 9.22
C VAL A 2 -0.67 -4.70 9.51
N PRO A 3 -1.61 -4.70 10.49
CA PRO A 3 -2.36 -3.47 10.79
C PRO A 3 -1.48 -2.33 11.35
N ILE A 4 -0.37 -2.66 12.00
CA ILE A 4 0.56 -1.68 12.58
C ILE A 4 1.45 -1.08 11.48
N SER A 5 1.91 -1.89 10.53
CA SER A 5 2.74 -1.45 9.39
C SER A 5 1.99 -0.54 8.41
N GLN A 6 0.66 -0.54 8.49
CA GLN A 6 -0.24 0.30 7.70
C GLN A 6 -0.61 1.63 8.40
N ARG A 7 -0.33 1.80 9.70
CA ARG A 7 -0.58 3.08 10.41
C ARG A 7 -0.01 4.32 9.69
N PRO A 8 1.18 4.29 9.09
CA PRO A 8 1.74 5.44 8.38
C PRO A 8 1.04 5.77 7.06
N LEU A 9 0.08 4.95 6.61
CA LEU A 9 -0.81 5.30 5.50
C LEU A 9 -1.79 6.40 5.92
N VAL A 10 -2.21 6.42 7.18
CA VAL A 10 -3.17 7.39 7.69
C VAL A 10 -2.52 8.77 7.76
N GLY A 11 -3.09 9.75 7.05
CA GLY A 11 -2.58 11.12 7.00
C GLY A 11 -1.40 11.34 6.05
N ASN A 12 -0.97 10.33 5.31
CA ASN A 12 0.08 10.50 4.30
C ASN A 12 -0.45 11.29 3.11
N ARG A 13 0.09 12.50 2.90
CA ARG A 13 -0.36 13.42 1.84
C ARG A 13 -0.10 12.91 0.42
N GLY A 14 0.84 11.97 0.26
CA GLY A 14 1.15 11.34 -1.01
C GLY A 14 0.25 10.14 -1.34
N LEU A 15 -0.50 9.62 -0.36
CA LEU A 15 -1.38 8.48 -0.58
C LEU A 15 -2.69 8.92 -1.23
N ILE A 16 -3.00 8.37 -2.40
CA ILE A 16 -4.24 8.63 -3.14
C ILE A 16 -5.30 7.59 -2.76
N TYR A 17 -4.89 6.32 -2.67
CA TYR A 17 -5.79 5.21 -2.41
C TYR A 17 -5.05 4.09 -1.69
N THR A 18 -5.74 3.39 -0.79
CA THR A 18 -5.27 2.13 -0.24
C THR A 18 -6.43 1.20 0.08
N LYS A 19 -6.23 -0.09 -0.14
CA LYS A 19 -7.16 -1.14 0.24
C LYS A 19 -6.41 -2.42 0.57
N GLY A 20 -6.72 -3.00 1.71
CA GLY A 20 -6.32 -4.36 2.03
C GLY A 20 -7.15 -5.38 1.24
N ILE A 21 -6.48 -6.40 0.71
CA ILE A 21 -7.07 -7.51 -0.06
C ILE A 21 -6.81 -8.81 0.72
N GLY A 22 -7.85 -9.61 0.93
CA GLY A 22 -7.82 -10.90 1.66
C GLY A 22 -9.17 -11.22 2.30
N GLU A 23 -9.45 -12.50 2.56
CA GLU A 23 -10.72 -12.97 3.15
C GLU A 23 -10.59 -13.38 4.64
N ILE A 24 -11.75 -13.41 5.31
CA ILE A 24 -12.17 -13.60 6.74
C ILE A 24 -11.11 -14.01 7.81
N PRO A 25 -11.16 -13.47 9.06
CA PRO A 25 -11.71 -12.19 9.52
C PRO A 25 -10.62 -11.13 9.79
N PHE A 26 -9.34 -11.49 9.77
CA PHE A 26 -8.22 -10.60 10.13
C PHE A 26 -7.01 -10.71 9.18
N LEU A 27 -7.15 -11.39 8.05
CA LEU A 27 -6.07 -11.63 7.10
C LEU A 27 -6.18 -10.67 5.92
N GLN A 28 -5.49 -9.52 6.02
CA GLN A 28 -5.12 -8.77 4.83
C GLN A 28 -3.82 -9.39 4.29
N MET A 29 -3.97 -10.26 3.30
CA MET A 29 -2.83 -10.94 2.68
C MET A 29 -2.04 -10.01 1.76
N ALA A 30 -2.72 -9.00 1.19
CA ALA A 30 -2.07 -8.00 0.36
C ALA A 30 -2.59 -6.59 0.69
N THR A 31 -1.74 -5.59 0.43
CA THR A 31 -2.13 -4.18 0.42
C THR A 31 -1.95 -3.66 -0.99
N PHE A 32 -3.01 -3.13 -1.57
CA PHE A 32 -2.94 -2.37 -2.81
C PHE A 32 -3.00 -0.89 -2.47
N SER A 33 -2.12 -0.08 -3.06
CA SER A 33 -2.08 1.35 -2.82
C SER A 33 -1.65 2.12 -4.05
N ILE A 34 -2.19 3.34 -4.19
CA ILE A 34 -1.87 4.29 -5.24
C ILE A 34 -1.29 5.54 -4.59
N TRP A 35 -0.20 6.02 -5.15
CA TRP A 35 0.59 7.12 -4.62
C TRP A 35 0.74 8.21 -5.68
N ARG A 36 0.80 9.46 -5.22
CA ARG A 36 0.98 10.64 -6.09
C ARG A 36 2.31 10.60 -6.83
N ASP A 37 3.35 10.11 -6.16
CA ASP A 37 4.70 10.05 -6.70
C ASP A 37 5.52 8.96 -6.04
N LYS A 38 6.64 8.62 -6.68
CA LYS A 38 7.57 7.59 -6.19
C LYS A 38 8.23 8.01 -4.87
N THR A 39 8.51 9.30 -4.66
CA THR A 39 9.22 9.79 -3.48
C THR A 39 8.43 9.51 -2.21
N THR A 40 7.16 9.90 -2.18
CA THR A 40 6.24 9.68 -1.06
C THR A 40 5.98 8.19 -0.78
N LEU A 41 5.91 7.36 -1.83
CA LEU A 41 5.86 5.90 -1.69
C LEU A 41 7.13 5.35 -1.01
N MET A 42 8.31 5.80 -1.45
CA MET A 42 9.59 5.34 -0.90
C MET A 42 9.77 5.78 0.55
N ASP A 43 9.33 6.99 0.89
CA ASP A 43 9.31 7.48 2.27
C ASP A 43 8.42 6.61 3.16
N PHE A 44 7.25 6.22 2.68
CA PHE A 44 6.41 5.26 3.40
C PHE A 44 7.10 3.89 3.56
N ALA A 45 7.62 3.34 2.47
CA ALA A 45 8.18 1.98 2.46
C ALA A 45 9.46 1.84 3.30
N TYR A 46 10.32 2.86 3.29
CA TYR A 46 11.65 2.76 3.89
C TYR A 46 11.91 3.73 5.02
N ASN A 47 11.17 4.83 5.17
CA ASN A 47 11.42 5.81 6.24
C ASN A 47 10.37 5.76 7.37
N SER A 48 9.29 4.97 7.23
CA SER A 48 8.40 4.68 8.35
C SER A 48 9.02 3.65 9.30
N LYS A 49 9.13 4.02 10.58
CA LYS A 49 9.57 3.12 11.66
C LYS A 49 8.66 1.90 11.80
N GLU A 50 7.36 2.07 11.62
CA GLU A 50 6.36 1.01 11.72
C GLU A 50 6.46 0.02 10.56
N HIS A 51 6.69 0.52 9.34
CA HIS A 51 6.85 -0.32 8.15
C HIS A 51 8.18 -1.07 8.17
N GLN A 52 9.28 -0.38 8.50
CA GLN A 52 10.60 -1.00 8.70
C GLN A 52 10.55 -2.12 9.74
N LYS A 53 9.89 -1.88 10.90
CA LYS A 53 9.77 -2.87 11.97
C LYS A 53 8.96 -4.09 11.53
N ALA A 54 7.99 -3.90 10.64
CA ALA A 54 7.27 -5.01 10.05
C ALA A 54 8.17 -5.83 9.14
N ILE A 55 8.89 -5.20 8.19
CA ILE A 55 9.87 -5.86 7.31
C ILE A 55 10.90 -6.67 8.13
N GLN A 56 11.44 -6.08 9.19
CA GLN A 56 12.42 -6.75 10.05
C GLN A 56 11.81 -7.98 10.74
N LYS A 57 10.58 -7.87 11.24
CA LYS A 57 9.88 -8.99 11.89
C LYS A 57 9.50 -10.09 10.91
N THR A 58 9.13 -9.76 9.67
CA THR A 58 8.81 -10.76 8.66
C THR A 58 10.04 -11.63 8.36
N ARG A 59 11.22 -11.01 8.24
CA ARG A 59 12.51 -11.71 8.06
C ARG A 59 12.96 -12.54 9.27
N GLN A 60 12.68 -12.06 10.48
CA GLN A 60 13.09 -12.76 11.71
C GLN A 60 12.19 -13.95 12.06
N LEU A 61 10.92 -13.88 11.68
CA LEU A 61 9.89 -14.84 12.07
C LEU A 61 9.52 -15.84 10.95
N ASP A 62 10.17 -15.73 9.78
CA ASP A 62 9.87 -16.52 8.59
C ASP A 62 8.36 -16.55 8.27
N TRP A 63 7.72 -15.38 8.46
CA TRP A 63 6.26 -15.26 8.57
C TRP A 63 5.56 -15.72 7.29
N TYR A 64 6.15 -15.46 6.12
CA TYR A 64 5.60 -15.86 4.84
C TYR A 64 6.58 -16.76 4.10
N ARG A 65 6.07 -17.86 3.52
CA ARG A 65 6.85 -18.70 2.59
C ARG A 65 7.24 -17.90 1.33
N GLU A 66 6.45 -16.89 0.97
CA GLU A 66 6.65 -16.04 -0.20
C GLU A 66 6.19 -14.60 0.10
N GLU A 67 7.01 -13.62 -0.26
CA GLU A 67 6.70 -12.19 -0.17
C GLU A 67 6.87 -11.54 -1.55
N LEU A 68 5.92 -10.70 -1.96
CA LEU A 68 6.00 -9.97 -3.23
C LEU A 68 5.70 -8.49 -3.02
N PHE A 69 6.66 -7.66 -3.42
CA PHE A 69 6.51 -6.21 -3.55
C PHE A 69 6.68 -5.80 -5.01
N SER A 70 5.56 -5.51 -5.66
CA SER A 70 5.54 -5.07 -7.05
C SER A 70 5.06 -3.63 -7.14
N ARG A 71 5.65 -2.88 -8.08
CA ARG A 71 5.26 -1.52 -8.40
C ARG A 71 4.94 -1.43 -9.89
N PHE A 72 3.88 -0.71 -10.19
CA PHE A 72 3.41 -0.51 -11.56
C PHE A 72 3.19 0.98 -11.79
N GLN A 73 3.41 1.42 -13.02
CA GLN A 73 2.97 2.73 -13.49
C GLN A 73 1.56 2.55 -14.06
N PRO A 74 0.51 3.13 -13.46
CA PRO A 74 -0.82 3.10 -14.05
C PRO A 74 -0.82 3.76 -15.43
N TYR A 75 -1.49 3.15 -16.40
CA TYR A 75 -1.59 3.66 -17.78
C TYR A 75 -2.99 4.17 -18.13
N ARG A 76 -4.04 3.68 -17.44
CA ARG A 76 -5.44 4.08 -17.63
C ARG A 76 -6.22 3.91 -16.32
N SER A 77 -7.20 4.77 -16.10
CA SER A 77 -8.15 4.69 -14.97
C SER A 77 -9.59 4.71 -15.47
N VAL A 78 -10.41 3.77 -15.00
CA VAL A 78 -11.83 3.68 -15.37
C VAL A 78 -12.66 3.45 -14.11
N GLY A 79 -13.78 4.17 -14.01
CA GLY A 79 -14.71 4.08 -12.88
C GLY A 79 -14.51 5.18 -11.84
N SER A 80 -15.07 4.96 -10.64
CA SER A 80 -15.05 5.92 -9.55
C SER A 80 -14.89 5.23 -8.20
N TRP A 81 -14.08 5.84 -7.33
CA TRP A 81 -13.98 5.52 -5.92
C TRP A 81 -14.56 6.67 -5.10
N ASN A 82 -15.51 6.41 -4.20
CA ASN A 82 -16.24 7.45 -3.45
C ASN A 82 -16.78 8.58 -4.36
N GLY A 83 -17.28 8.21 -5.55
CA GLY A 83 -17.83 9.14 -6.53
C GLY A 83 -16.80 9.94 -7.34
N LYS A 84 -15.50 9.67 -7.20
CA LYS A 84 -14.43 10.35 -7.96
C LYS A 84 -13.47 9.35 -8.61
N ASN A 85 -13.02 9.61 -9.82
CA ASN A 85 -11.93 8.84 -10.39
C ASN A 85 -10.65 9.16 -9.61
N PRO A 86 -9.92 8.17 -9.05
CA PRO A 86 -8.72 8.41 -8.26
C PRO A 86 -7.52 8.92 -9.09
N LEU A 87 -7.55 8.72 -10.41
CA LEU A 87 -6.50 9.11 -11.36
C LEU A 87 -7.14 9.75 -12.61
N PRO A 88 -7.78 10.92 -12.47
CA PRO A 88 -8.57 11.55 -13.55
C PRO A 88 -7.73 11.90 -14.79
N GLU A 89 -6.43 12.11 -14.63
CA GLU A 89 -5.48 12.38 -15.71
C GLU A 89 -5.25 11.18 -16.65
N LEU A 90 -5.66 9.97 -16.24
CA LEU A 90 -5.47 8.73 -16.99
C LEU A 90 -6.77 8.21 -17.63
N ASN A 91 -7.76 9.07 -17.86
CA ASN A 91 -9.08 8.67 -18.37
C ASN A 91 -9.18 8.55 -19.90
N ASN A 92 -8.10 8.83 -20.63
CA ASN A 92 -8.07 8.83 -22.09
C ASN A 92 -7.97 7.41 -22.66
#